data_AF-A0A2V5P3L0-F1
#
_entry.id   AF-A0A2V5P3L0-F1
#
_cell.length_a   1.000
_cell.length_b   1.000
_cell.length_c   1.000
_cell.angle_alpha   90.00
_cell.angle_beta   90.00
_cell.angle_gamma   90.00
#
_symmetry.space_group_name_H-M   'P 1'
#
loop_
_entity.id
_entity.type
_entity.pdbx_description
1 polymer ?
#
loop_
_entity_poly.entity_id
_entity_poly.type
_entity_poly.pdbx_seq_one_letter_code
_entity_poly.pdbx_strand_id
1 'polypeptide(L)'
;MFLGFSFFLIVAALILMALLFQFGLEQRTTEVGTLLALGFPPGRVRLLLLGEGSAIAFLGGVLGVWGGTAYARVMVHALTTIWRDAVGTSALRFHATLPTLVIGSLASVLVSVVTIGLVLRKQARRPARQLLAEGAEAESQIPGLKGSKRRLGPWVASGGGGLAFGLIGWALWTGESASAEIFFSAGALLLVAELAAMAALLTAFERGSASGRPTLGVIGLRGCARRRARSLASVASLACGSFLVVAVGANRQEAGRNATKRSSGTGGFALYGESTLPVLRDLNTPAGREFFGLDD
;
A
#
# COMPACT_ATOMS: atom_id res chain seq x y z
N MET A 1 -3.06 14.89 7.55
CA MET A 1 -2.31 14.46 6.34
C MET A 1 -1.30 13.34 6.61
N PHE A 2 -0.24 13.56 7.41
CA PHE A 2 0.80 12.54 7.63
C PHE A 2 0.27 11.22 8.21
N LEU A 3 -0.70 11.28 9.13
CA LEU A 3 -1.27 10.08 9.76
C LEU A 3 -2.02 9.19 8.75
N GLY A 4 -2.89 9.79 7.93
CA GLY A 4 -3.66 9.07 6.90
C GLY A 4 -2.78 8.43 5.82
N PHE A 5 -1.77 9.17 5.35
CA PHE A 5 -0.78 8.64 4.39
C PHE A 5 0.02 7.48 4.98
N SER A 6 0.51 7.64 6.22
CA SER A 6 1.31 6.61 6.89
C SER A 6 0.48 5.36 7.16
N PHE A 7 -0.77 5.51 7.60
CA PHE A 7 -1.68 4.39 7.82
C PHE A 7 -1.94 3.62 6.52
N PHE A 8 -2.22 4.32 5.42
CA PHE A 8 -2.43 3.68 4.12
C PHE A 8 -1.19 2.90 3.66
N LEU A 9 0.00 3.50 3.76
CA LEU A 9 1.27 2.85 3.42
C LEU A 9 1.49 1.56 4.22
N ILE A 10 1.21 1.59 5.53
CA ILE A 10 1.32 0.42 6.40
C ILE A 10 0.35 -0.67 5.91
N VAL A 11 -0.91 -0.34 5.65
CA VAL A 11 -1.91 -1.32 5.16
C VAL A 11 -1.50 -1.91 3.81
N ALA A 12 -1.05 -1.09 2.87
CA ALA A 12 -0.60 -1.55 1.55
C ALA A 12 0.61 -2.51 1.67
N ALA A 13 1.58 -2.19 2.53
CA ALA A 13 2.72 -3.05 2.80
C ALA A 13 2.31 -4.39 3.43
N LEU A 14 1.34 -4.39 4.35
CA LEU A 14 0.80 -5.63 4.95
C LEU A 14 0.05 -6.49 3.94
N ILE A 15 -0.71 -5.89 3.02
CA ILE A 15 -1.37 -6.62 1.92
C ILE A 15 -0.31 -7.29 1.05
N LEU A 16 0.74 -6.55 0.66
CA LEU A 16 1.82 -7.10 -0.16
C LEU A 16 2.54 -8.25 0.58
N MET A 17 2.86 -8.07 1.86
CA MET A 17 3.43 -9.12 2.70
C MET A 17 2.54 -10.35 2.74
N ALA A 18 1.23 -10.19 2.95
CA ALA A 18 0.28 -11.30 2.99
C ALA A 18 0.24 -12.08 1.66
N LEU A 19 0.30 -11.38 0.52
CA LEU A 19 0.34 -11.98 -0.80
C LEU A 19 1.65 -12.76 -1.03
N LEU A 20 2.80 -12.16 -0.71
CA LEU A 20 4.09 -12.81 -0.83
C LEU A 20 4.20 -14.04 0.06
N PHE A 21 3.72 -13.95 1.30
CA PHE A 21 3.67 -15.09 2.20
C PHE A 21 2.73 -16.19 1.70
N GLN A 22 1.56 -15.82 1.17
CA GLN A 22 0.66 -16.79 0.53
C GLN A 22 1.35 -17.52 -0.63
N PHE A 23 2.09 -16.81 -1.49
CA PHE A 23 2.85 -17.43 -2.57
C PHE A 23 3.98 -18.33 -2.07
N GLY A 24 4.68 -17.94 -1.00
CA GLY A 24 5.69 -18.79 -0.37
C GLY A 24 5.08 -20.09 0.15
N LEU A 25 3.90 -20.03 0.77
CA LEU A 25 3.17 -21.22 1.20
C LEU A 25 2.73 -22.10 0.01
N GLU A 26 2.27 -21.52 -1.09
CA GLU A 26 1.92 -22.26 -2.31
C GLU A 26 3.14 -23.02 -2.88
N GLN A 27 4.33 -22.43 -2.84
CA GLN A 27 5.57 -23.09 -3.30
C GLN A 27 6.00 -24.24 -2.37
N ARG A 28 5.70 -24.14 -1.07
CA ARG A 28 6.03 -25.14 -0.05
C ARG A 28 4.93 -26.19 0.19
N THR A 29 3.96 -26.29 -0.71
CA THR A 29 2.84 -27.24 -0.58
C THR A 29 3.34 -28.69 -0.49
N THR A 30 4.41 -29.04 -1.19
CA THR A 30 5.01 -30.38 -1.14
C THR A 30 5.54 -30.70 0.26
N GLU A 31 6.25 -29.76 0.90
CA GLU A 31 6.79 -29.93 2.25
C GLU A 31 5.68 -30.17 3.27
N VAL A 32 4.63 -29.33 3.21
CA VAL A 32 3.43 -29.46 4.04
C VAL A 32 2.74 -30.81 3.82
N GLY A 33 2.66 -31.27 2.57
CA GLY A 33 2.12 -32.58 2.20
C GLY A 33 2.90 -33.74 2.81
N THR A 34 4.23 -33.71 2.75
CA THR A 34 5.10 -34.72 3.39
C THR A 34 4.96 -34.74 4.90
N LEU A 35 4.90 -33.58 5.57
CA LEU A 35 4.72 -33.53 7.03
C LEU A 35 3.39 -34.15 7.47
N LEU A 36 2.31 -33.89 6.72
CA LEU A 36 1.02 -34.50 6.96
C LEU A 36 1.04 -36.01 6.70
N ALA A 37 1.74 -36.47 5.66
CA ALA A 37 1.91 -37.90 5.36
C ALA A 37 2.69 -38.66 6.45
N LEU A 38 3.62 -37.99 7.13
CA LEU A 38 4.36 -38.52 8.29
C LEU A 38 3.51 -38.52 9.57
N GLY A 39 2.24 -38.14 9.52
CA GLY A 39 1.32 -38.17 10.66
C GLY A 39 1.36 -36.93 11.56
N PHE A 40 2.02 -35.83 11.15
CA PHE A 40 1.96 -34.60 11.92
C PHE A 40 0.54 -34.01 11.90
N PRO A 41 0.01 -33.58 13.06
CA PRO A 41 -1.29 -32.93 13.09
C PRO A 41 -1.20 -31.53 12.43
N PRO A 42 -2.25 -31.08 11.72
CA PRO A 42 -2.24 -29.80 11.00
C PRO A 42 -2.00 -28.58 11.92
N GLY A 43 -2.36 -28.70 13.20
CA GLY A 43 -2.07 -27.68 14.21
C GLY A 43 -0.57 -27.48 14.48
N ARG A 44 0.22 -28.56 14.49
CA ARG A 44 1.69 -28.47 14.69
C ARG A 44 2.38 -27.90 13.46
N VAL A 45 1.97 -28.31 12.26
CA VAL A 45 2.49 -27.72 11.01
C VAL A 45 2.18 -26.22 10.94
N ARG A 46 1.00 -25.79 11.38
CA ARG A 46 0.66 -24.36 11.46
C ARG A 46 1.54 -23.60 12.45
N LEU A 47 1.81 -24.18 13.63
CA LEU A 47 2.65 -23.53 14.63
C LEU A 47 4.10 -23.44 14.15
N LEU A 48 4.59 -24.45 13.42
CA LEU A 48 5.91 -24.43 12.79
C LEU A 48 6.01 -23.28 11.78
N LEU A 49 5.07 -23.19 10.83
CA LEU A 49 5.04 -22.12 9.83
C LEU A 49 4.83 -20.73 10.44
N LEU A 50 4.01 -20.63 11.50
CA LEU A 50 3.86 -19.39 12.26
C LEU A 50 5.18 -19.01 12.95
N GLY A 51 5.91 -19.98 13.50
CA GLY A 51 7.22 -19.78 14.13
C GLY A 51 8.26 -19.27 13.13
N GLU A 52 8.39 -19.91 11.96
CA GLU A 52 9.25 -19.45 10.87
C GLU A 52 8.89 -18.03 10.43
N GLY A 53 7.61 -17.79 10.15
CA GLY A 53 7.13 -16.47 9.75
C GLY A 53 7.34 -15.40 10.82
N SER A 54 7.18 -15.75 12.10
CA SER A 54 7.43 -14.84 13.22
C SER A 54 8.91 -14.51 13.38
N ALA A 55 9.80 -15.48 13.17
CA ALA A 55 11.24 -15.25 13.19
C ALA A 55 11.66 -14.31 12.06
N ILE A 56 11.13 -14.51 10.85
CA ILE A 56 11.38 -13.62 9.70
C ILE A 56 10.82 -12.22 9.99
N ALA A 57 9.60 -12.13 10.53
CA ALA A 57 8.99 -10.84 10.88
C ALA A 57 9.79 -10.09 11.96
N PHE A 58 10.33 -10.81 12.95
CA PHE A 58 11.18 -10.22 13.97
C PHE A 58 12.49 -9.67 13.38
N LEU A 59 13.18 -10.47 12.56
CA LEU A 59 14.40 -10.04 11.88
C LEU A 59 14.12 -8.85 10.95
N GLY A 60 13.03 -8.90 10.18
CA GLY A 60 12.59 -7.80 9.34
C GLY A 60 12.26 -6.53 10.12
N GLY A 61 11.64 -6.66 11.31
CA GLY A 61 11.37 -5.54 12.21
C GLY A 61 12.66 -4.90 12.75
N VAL A 62 13.62 -5.70 13.20
CA VAL A 62 14.93 -5.21 13.67
C VAL A 62 15.68 -4.49 12.55
N LEU A 63 15.77 -5.10 11.37
CA LEU A 63 16.39 -4.51 10.19
C LEU A 63 15.65 -3.25 9.73
N GLY A 64 14.32 -3.23 9.83
CA GLY A 64 13.48 -2.09 9.49
C GLY A 64 13.72 -0.89 10.42
N VAL A 65 13.84 -1.12 11.73
CA VAL A 65 14.17 -0.06 12.70
C VAL A 65 15.56 0.49 12.44
N TRP A 66 16.53 -0.40 12.25
CA TRP A 66 17.91 0.00 11.98
C TRP A 66 18.04 0.76 10.65
N GLY A 67 17.46 0.23 9.58
CA GLY A 67 17.45 0.88 8.27
C GLY A 67 16.67 2.19 8.24
N GLY A 68 15.50 2.25 8.89
CA GLY A 68 14.68 3.45 8.99
C GLY A 68 15.36 4.57 9.77
N THR A 69 16.02 4.25 10.89
CA THR A 69 16.78 5.24 11.67
C THR A 69 18.03 5.71 10.94
N ALA A 70 18.76 4.80 10.29
CA ALA A 70 19.92 5.15 9.48
C ALA A 70 19.52 6.06 8.31
N TYR A 71 18.46 5.71 7.58
CA TYR A 71 17.91 6.51 6.49
C TYR A 71 17.49 7.90 6.95
N ALA A 72 16.72 8.00 8.04
CA ALA A 72 16.29 9.28 8.58
C ALA A 72 17.47 10.16 9.01
N ARG A 73 18.52 9.56 9.60
CA ARG A 73 19.75 10.29 9.96
C ARG A 73 20.49 10.79 8.72
N VAL A 74 20.67 9.95 7.71
CA VAL A 74 21.32 10.32 6.44
C VAL A 74 20.53 11.41 5.73
N MET A 75 19.20 11.32 5.71
CA MET A 75 18.32 12.32 5.12
C MET A 75 18.48 13.67 5.81
N VAL A 76 18.40 13.73 7.14
CA VAL A 76 18.59 14.97 7.90
C VAL A 76 20.01 15.52 7.70
N HIS A 77 21.02 14.66 7.65
CA HIS A 77 22.39 15.07 7.36
C HIS A 77 22.52 15.68 5.96
N ALA A 78 21.95 15.07 4.93
CA ALA A 78 21.96 15.58 3.56
C ALA A 78 21.26 16.94 3.46
N LEU A 79 20.12 17.10 4.13
CA LEU A 79 19.36 18.36 4.17
C LEU A 79 20.13 19.49 4.86
N THR A 80 20.98 19.17 5.84
CA THR A 80 21.73 20.16 6.63
C THR A 80 23.11 20.49 6.06
N THR A 81 23.67 19.62 5.21
CA THR A 81 25.00 19.80 4.60
C THR A 81 24.93 20.14 3.12
N ILE A 82 24.50 19.19 2.30
CA ILE A 82 24.56 19.27 0.84
C ILE A 82 23.42 20.16 0.30
N TRP A 83 22.24 20.11 0.92
CA TRP A 83 21.03 20.78 0.41
C TRP A 83 20.68 22.02 1.23
N ARG A 84 21.64 22.56 1.98
CA ARG A 84 21.45 23.70 2.89
C ARG A 84 20.92 24.93 2.16
N ASP A 85 21.35 25.13 0.91
CA ASP A 85 20.93 26.27 0.08
C ASP A 85 19.46 26.17 -0.38
N ALA A 86 18.87 24.97 -0.38
CA ALA A 86 17.49 24.74 -0.81
C ALA A 86 16.46 24.75 0.33
N VAL A 87 16.88 24.49 1.58
CA VAL A 87 15.96 24.27 2.72
C VAL A 87 15.94 25.48 3.69
N GLY A 88 16.85 26.44 3.51
CA GLY A 88 16.99 27.59 4.40
C GLY A 88 17.59 27.23 5.76
N THR A 89 17.80 28.23 6.62
CA THR A 89 18.51 28.11 7.92
C THR A 89 17.73 27.41 9.03
N SER A 90 16.78 26.54 8.70
CA SER A 90 16.06 25.77 9.72
C SER A 90 16.98 24.69 10.30
N ALA A 91 17.26 24.76 11.59
CA ALA A 91 18.08 23.78 12.31
C ALA A 91 17.33 22.44 12.45
N LEU A 92 17.22 21.68 11.36
CA LEU A 92 16.69 20.31 11.36
C LEU A 92 17.62 19.41 12.18
N ARG A 93 17.12 18.94 13.33
CA ARG A 93 17.82 17.99 14.19
C ARG A 93 17.11 16.66 14.15
N PHE A 94 17.88 15.60 13.96
CA PHE A 94 17.38 14.23 14.09
C PHE A 94 17.04 13.96 15.57
N HIS A 95 15.79 13.66 15.84
CA HIS A 95 15.32 13.27 17.17
C HIS A 95 14.67 11.90 17.10
N ALA A 96 15.27 10.92 17.79
CA ALA A 96 14.72 9.59 17.94
C ALA A 96 14.78 9.20 19.42
N THR A 97 13.66 8.69 19.95
CA THR A 97 13.56 8.28 21.33
C THR A 97 13.47 6.76 21.41
N LEU A 98 14.21 6.15 22.33
CA LEU A 98 14.20 4.69 22.52
C LEU A 98 12.79 4.11 22.70
N PRO A 99 11.88 4.74 23.48
CA PRO A 99 10.51 4.24 23.63
C PRO A 99 9.73 4.18 22.31
N THR A 100 9.87 5.16 21.42
CA THR A 100 9.14 5.17 20.13
C THR A 100 9.65 4.08 19.19
N LEU A 101 10.96 3.83 19.20
CA LEU A 101 11.60 2.75 18.44
C LEU A 101 11.11 1.38 18.90
N VAL A 102 11.05 1.14 20.21
CA VAL A 102 10.59 -0.13 20.79
C VAL A 102 9.11 -0.36 20.54
N ILE A 103 8.27 0.67 20.74
CA ILE A 103 6.83 0.55 20.47
C ILE A 103 6.58 0.28 18.98
N GLY A 104 7.27 1.02 18.10
CA GLY A 104 7.17 0.83 16.65
C GLY A 104 7.62 -0.57 16.21
N SER A 105 8.73 -1.06 16.76
CA SER A 105 9.25 -2.41 16.47
C SER A 105 8.27 -3.48 16.91
N LEU A 106 7.81 -3.42 18.17
CA LEU A 106 6.86 -4.40 18.72
C LEU A 106 5.52 -4.38 17.98
N ALA A 107 5.00 -3.19 17.68
CA ALA A 107 3.76 -3.05 16.91
C ALA A 107 3.90 -3.64 15.51
N SER A 108 5.00 -3.36 14.80
CA SER A 108 5.23 -3.90 13.45
C SER A 108 5.34 -5.42 13.44
N VAL A 109 6.05 -6.01 14.41
CA VAL A 109 6.18 -7.47 14.55
C VAL A 109 4.82 -8.08 14.90
N LEU A 110 4.10 -7.50 15.86
CA LEU A 110 2.78 -8.00 16.25
C LEU A 110 1.81 -8.01 15.08
N VAL A 111 1.72 -6.91 14.34
CA VAL A 111 0.81 -6.80 13.18
C VAL A 111 1.21 -7.76 12.06
N SER A 112 2.51 -7.97 11.84
CA SER A 112 3.01 -8.95 10.87
C SER A 112 2.64 -10.38 11.27
N VAL A 113 2.84 -10.75 12.54
CA VAL A 113 2.49 -12.07 13.07
C VAL A 113 0.97 -12.31 13.01
N VAL A 114 0.16 -11.31 13.35
CA VAL A 114 -1.30 -11.38 13.20
C VAL A 114 -1.68 -11.60 11.73
N THR A 115 -1.07 -10.88 10.80
CA THR A 115 -1.32 -11.02 9.36
C THR A 115 -0.97 -12.44 8.87
N ILE A 116 0.20 -12.95 9.24
CA ILE A 116 0.64 -14.32 8.94
C ILE A 116 -0.35 -15.35 9.53
N GLY A 117 -0.74 -15.18 10.79
CA GLY A 117 -1.70 -16.04 11.47
C GLY A 117 -3.08 -16.05 10.80
N LEU A 118 -3.55 -14.90 10.31
CA LEU A 118 -4.80 -14.80 9.55
C LEU A 118 -4.71 -15.51 8.20
N VAL A 119 -3.60 -15.37 7.47
CA VAL A 119 -3.36 -16.07 6.20
C VAL A 119 -3.33 -17.59 6.42
N LEU A 120 -2.59 -18.06 7.42
CA LEU A 120 -2.52 -19.48 7.81
C LEU A 120 -3.88 -20.03 8.23
N ARG A 121 -4.64 -19.29 9.05
CA ARG A 121 -5.98 -19.70 9.50
C ARG A 121 -6.96 -19.81 8.32
N LYS A 122 -6.84 -18.92 7.33
CA LYS A 122 -7.67 -18.93 6.12
C LYS A 122 -7.32 -20.10 5.20
N GLN A 123 -6.04 -20.45 5.08
CA GLN A 123 -5.60 -21.63 4.30
C GLN A 123 -5.96 -22.96 4.99
N ALA A 124 -5.83 -23.07 6.30
CA ALA A 124 -6.10 -24.31 7.05
C ALA A 124 -7.57 -24.76 7.02
N ARG A 125 -8.50 -23.88 6.60
CA ARG A 125 -9.90 -24.26 6.33
C ARG A 125 -10.06 -25.04 5.01
N ARG A 126 -8.99 -25.20 4.23
CA ARG A 126 -8.96 -26.07 3.04
C ARG A 126 -8.51 -27.47 3.46
N PRO A 127 -9.38 -28.50 3.38
CA PRO A 127 -9.03 -29.85 3.79
C PRO A 127 -7.88 -30.43 2.95
N ALA A 128 -6.97 -31.16 3.59
CA ALA A 128 -5.81 -31.82 2.97
C ALA A 128 -6.17 -32.74 1.80
N ARG A 129 -7.41 -33.25 1.76
CA ARG A 129 -7.95 -34.06 0.67
C ARG A 129 -8.15 -33.28 -0.63
N GLN A 130 -8.32 -31.96 -0.58
CA GLN A 130 -8.33 -31.09 -1.77
C GLN A 130 -6.90 -30.83 -2.26
N LEU A 131 -5.94 -30.60 -1.36
CA LEU A 131 -4.52 -30.38 -1.68
C LEU A 131 -3.85 -31.59 -2.37
N LEU A 132 -4.27 -32.82 -2.03
CA LEU A 132 -3.74 -34.06 -2.63
C LEU A 132 -4.46 -34.49 -3.92
N ALA A 133 -5.72 -34.09 -4.12
CA ALA A 133 -6.45 -34.30 -5.37
C ALA A 133 -6.18 -33.19 -6.42
N GLU A 134 -5.56 -32.08 -5.99
CA GLU A 134 -5.27 -30.87 -6.78
C GLU A 134 -4.07 -30.99 -7.75
N GLY A 135 -3.38 -32.13 -7.81
CA GLY A 135 -2.34 -32.36 -8.82
C GLY A 135 -2.87 -32.46 -10.25
N ALA A 136 -4.17 -32.75 -10.44
CA ALA A 136 -4.74 -33.02 -11.76
C ALA A 136 -5.86 -32.06 -12.20
N GLU A 137 -6.75 -31.56 -11.33
CA GLU A 137 -8.00 -30.92 -11.84
C GLU A 137 -8.59 -29.70 -11.08
N ALA A 138 -7.95 -29.12 -10.06
CA ALA A 138 -8.64 -28.14 -9.20
C ALA A 138 -7.94 -26.77 -9.05
N GLU A 139 -7.92 -25.97 -10.12
CA GLU A 139 -7.72 -24.50 -10.03
C GLU A 139 -9.08 -23.72 -10.09
N SER A 140 -10.21 -24.43 -10.08
CA SER A 140 -11.56 -23.87 -10.29
C SER A 140 -12.37 -23.60 -9.02
N GLN A 141 -11.86 -23.88 -7.82
CA GLN A 141 -12.65 -23.69 -6.61
C GLN A 141 -11.89 -22.95 -5.51
N ILE A 142 -12.11 -21.63 -5.44
CA ILE A 142 -12.05 -20.88 -4.19
C ILE A 142 -13.18 -21.45 -3.29
N PRO A 143 -12.92 -22.26 -2.24
CA PRO A 143 -13.98 -22.83 -1.43
C PRO A 143 -14.26 -21.83 -0.30
N GLY A 144 -15.27 -21.00 -0.54
CA GLY A 144 -15.81 -20.10 0.48
C GLY A 144 -17.24 -19.70 0.23
N LEU A 145 -17.99 -20.39 -0.64
CA LEU A 145 -19.32 -19.95 -1.09
C LEU A 145 -20.22 -21.11 -1.54
N LYS A 146 -20.37 -22.17 -0.72
CA LYS A 146 -21.58 -22.99 -0.80
C LYS A 146 -22.71 -22.20 -0.14
N GLY A 147 -23.60 -21.64 -0.96
CA GLY A 147 -24.83 -20.96 -0.54
C GLY A 147 -24.69 -19.44 -0.33
N SER A 148 -25.52 -18.67 -1.05
CA SER A 148 -25.85 -17.25 -0.83
C SER A 148 -24.78 -16.16 -1.07
N LYS A 149 -23.56 -16.28 -0.55
CA LYS A 149 -22.56 -15.17 -0.58
C LYS A 149 -21.87 -14.91 -1.95
N ARG A 150 -22.22 -15.66 -3.00
CA ARG A 150 -21.57 -15.65 -4.34
C ARG A 150 -21.92 -14.43 -5.21
N ARG A 151 -22.86 -13.60 -4.76
CA ARG A 151 -23.17 -12.29 -5.33
C ARG A 151 -22.48 -11.12 -4.62
N LEU A 152 -21.79 -11.33 -3.49
CA LEU A 152 -21.23 -10.21 -2.73
C LEU A 152 -20.10 -9.45 -3.46
N GLY A 153 -19.32 -10.11 -4.33
CA GLY A 153 -18.22 -9.45 -5.07
C GLY A 153 -18.67 -8.20 -5.84
N PRO A 154 -19.65 -8.31 -6.77
CA PRO A 154 -20.17 -7.14 -7.47
C PRO A 154 -20.89 -6.14 -6.54
N TRP A 155 -21.47 -6.58 -5.42
CA TRP A 155 -22.09 -5.68 -4.43
C TRP A 155 -21.07 -4.91 -3.58
N VAL A 156 -19.92 -5.52 -3.27
CA VAL A 156 -18.79 -4.87 -2.60
C VAL A 156 -18.13 -3.90 -3.57
N ALA A 157 -18.02 -4.26 -4.86
CA ALA A 157 -17.52 -3.35 -5.89
C ALA A 157 -18.44 -2.14 -6.08
N SER A 158 -19.75 -2.35 -6.25
CA SER A 158 -20.71 -1.27 -6.43
C SER A 158 -20.94 -0.46 -5.15
N GLY A 159 -21.03 -1.10 -3.99
CA GLY A 159 -21.20 -0.45 -2.70
C GLY A 159 -19.95 0.33 -2.26
N GLY A 160 -18.76 -0.26 -2.40
CA GLY A 160 -17.50 0.40 -2.11
C GLY A 160 -17.22 1.56 -3.08
N GLY A 161 -17.46 1.35 -4.38
CA GLY A 161 -17.34 2.41 -5.39
C GLY A 161 -18.34 3.53 -5.15
N GLY A 162 -19.61 3.20 -4.91
CA GLY A 162 -20.66 4.17 -4.61
C GLY A 162 -20.37 4.98 -3.34
N LEU A 163 -19.89 4.35 -2.27
CA LEU A 163 -19.47 5.04 -1.05
C LEU A 163 -18.28 5.97 -1.32
N ALA A 164 -17.30 5.53 -2.10
CA ALA A 164 -16.14 6.34 -2.46
C ALA A 164 -16.54 7.57 -3.28
N PHE A 165 -17.37 7.40 -4.31
CA PHE A 165 -17.91 8.51 -5.10
C PHE A 165 -18.80 9.43 -4.27
N GLY A 166 -19.54 8.89 -3.30
CA GLY A 166 -20.30 9.67 -2.32
C GLY A 166 -19.41 10.54 -1.44
N LEU A 167 -18.30 9.99 -0.92
CA LEU A 167 -17.31 10.76 -0.14
C LEU A 167 -16.64 11.85 -0.99
N ILE A 168 -16.32 11.56 -2.25
CA ILE A 168 -15.75 12.53 -3.19
C ILE A 168 -16.76 13.65 -3.46
N GLY A 169 -18.03 13.30 -3.77
CA GLY A 169 -19.09 14.27 -4.00
C GLY A 169 -19.39 15.14 -2.78
N TRP A 170 -19.37 14.55 -1.59
CA TRP A 170 -19.52 15.27 -0.32
C TRP A 170 -18.38 16.26 -0.10
N ALA A 171 -17.13 15.84 -0.29
CA ALA A 171 -15.96 16.70 -0.14
C ALA A 171 -15.90 17.85 -1.16
N LEU A 172 -16.39 17.62 -2.39
CA LEU A 172 -16.54 18.67 -3.40
C LEU A 172 -17.62 19.69 -3.01
N TRP A 173 -18.71 19.24 -2.39
CA TRP A 173 -19.78 20.13 -1.90
C TRP A 173 -19.31 20.96 -0.70
N THR A 174 -18.67 20.35 0.30
CA THR A 174 -18.22 21.07 1.50
C THR A 174 -17.02 22.00 1.24
N GLY A 175 -16.43 21.96 0.04
CA GLY A 175 -15.23 22.73 -0.29
C GLY A 175 -13.97 22.21 0.43
N GLU A 176 -14.07 21.10 1.15
CA GLU A 176 -13.00 20.49 1.95
C GLU A 176 -12.09 19.58 1.12
N SER A 177 -11.87 19.97 -0.14
CA SER A 177 -11.12 19.26 -1.19
C SER A 177 -9.62 19.06 -0.90
N ALA A 178 -9.12 19.56 0.24
CA ALA A 178 -7.72 19.51 0.63
C ALA A 178 -7.43 18.53 1.79
N SER A 179 -8.42 17.79 2.28
CA SER A 179 -8.20 16.83 3.37
C SER A 179 -7.63 15.52 2.83
N ALA A 180 -6.34 15.29 3.09
CA ALA A 180 -5.67 14.05 2.72
C ALA A 180 -6.39 12.79 3.28
N GLU A 181 -7.09 12.91 4.40
CA GLU A 181 -7.85 11.81 5.00
C GLU A 181 -9.00 11.33 4.10
N ILE A 182 -9.73 12.26 3.47
CA ILE A 182 -10.77 11.91 2.48
C ILE A 182 -10.13 11.30 1.24
N PHE A 183 -9.00 11.84 0.77
CA PHE A 183 -8.28 11.29 -0.37
C PHE A 183 -7.85 9.82 -0.13
N PHE A 184 -7.22 9.53 1.00
CA PHE A 184 -6.77 8.17 1.32
C PHE A 184 -7.92 7.20 1.58
N SER A 185 -9.00 7.64 2.23
CA SER A 185 -10.16 6.79 2.52
C SER A 185 -10.98 6.50 1.25
N ALA A 186 -11.30 7.51 0.45
CA ALA A 186 -11.98 7.34 -0.84
C ALA A 186 -11.13 6.52 -1.81
N GLY A 187 -9.82 6.81 -1.88
CA GLY A 187 -8.87 6.05 -2.69
C GLY A 187 -8.76 4.58 -2.28
N ALA A 188 -8.71 4.29 -0.98
CA ALA A 188 -8.71 2.91 -0.48
C ALA A 188 -10.01 2.16 -0.82
N LEU A 189 -11.17 2.83 -0.72
CA LEU A 189 -12.45 2.25 -1.09
C LEU A 189 -12.54 1.97 -2.59
N LEU A 190 -12.05 2.88 -3.44
CA LEU A 190 -11.94 2.65 -4.89
C LEU A 190 -11.01 1.49 -5.20
N LEU A 191 -9.86 1.39 -4.55
CA LEU A 191 -8.92 0.30 -4.72
C LEU A 191 -9.56 -1.05 -4.37
N VAL A 192 -10.27 -1.13 -3.24
CA VAL A 192 -11.00 -2.34 -2.83
C VAL A 192 -12.12 -2.65 -3.83
N ALA A 193 -12.85 -1.64 -4.30
CA ALA A 193 -13.92 -1.80 -5.28
C ALA A 193 -13.40 -2.31 -6.63
N GLU A 194 -12.27 -1.79 -7.11
CA GLU A 194 -11.62 -2.21 -8.35
C GLU A 194 -11.11 -3.65 -8.24
N LEU A 195 -10.47 -4.02 -7.14
CA LEU A 195 -10.03 -5.40 -6.91
C LEU A 195 -11.22 -6.37 -6.82
N ALA A 196 -12.32 -5.96 -6.19
CA ALA A 196 -13.55 -6.74 -6.14
C ALA A 196 -14.21 -6.87 -7.53
N ALA A 197 -14.21 -5.79 -8.33
CA ALA A 197 -14.69 -5.79 -9.70
C ALA A 197 -13.86 -6.71 -10.59
N MET A 198 -12.52 -6.64 -10.49
CA MET A 198 -11.61 -7.52 -11.23
C MET A 198 -11.81 -8.99 -10.83
N ALA A 199 -11.96 -9.28 -9.54
CA ALA A 199 -12.27 -10.63 -9.07
C ALA A 199 -13.62 -11.14 -9.63
N ALA A 200 -14.64 -10.27 -9.69
CA ALA A 200 -15.94 -10.60 -10.28
C ALA A 200 -15.84 -10.82 -11.80
N LEU A 201 -15.06 -10.00 -12.51
CA LEU A 201 -14.83 -10.10 -13.95
C LEU A 201 -14.12 -11.42 -14.31
N LEU A 202 -13.03 -11.75 -13.60
CA LEU A 202 -12.34 -13.04 -13.76
C LEU A 202 -13.27 -14.23 -13.50
N THR A 203 -14.19 -14.08 -12.54
CA THR A 203 -15.22 -15.10 -12.24
C THR A 203 -16.27 -15.21 -13.33
N ALA A 204 -16.68 -14.11 -13.94
CA ALA A 204 -17.63 -14.08 -15.05
C ALA A 204 -17.04 -14.74 -16.30
N PHE A 205 -15.74 -14.56 -16.57
CA PHE A 205 -15.06 -15.17 -17.72
C PHE A 205 -14.94 -16.71 -17.66
N GLU A 206 -14.92 -17.34 -16.47
CA GLU A 206 -15.14 -18.82 -16.40
C GLU A 206 -16.53 -19.16 -16.92
N ARG A 207 -17.55 -18.44 -16.44
CA ARG A 207 -18.94 -18.86 -16.53
C ARG A 207 -19.51 -18.66 -17.92
N GLY A 208 -19.06 -17.62 -18.63
CA GLY A 208 -19.57 -17.25 -19.95
C GLY A 208 -18.95 -17.99 -21.14
N SER A 209 -18.01 -18.92 -20.92
CA SER A 209 -17.13 -19.41 -22.00
C SER A 209 -17.60 -20.67 -22.74
N ALA A 210 -18.88 -21.03 -22.66
CA ALA A 210 -19.39 -22.26 -23.28
C ALA A 210 -19.60 -22.21 -24.80
N SER A 211 -19.57 -21.06 -25.50
CA SER A 211 -20.01 -21.02 -26.92
C SER A 211 -19.23 -20.16 -27.92
N GLY A 212 -17.95 -19.83 -27.69
CA GLY A 212 -17.14 -19.01 -28.62
C GLY A 212 -15.97 -19.76 -29.27
N ARG A 213 -15.69 -19.48 -30.56
CA ARG A 213 -14.49 -19.95 -31.27
C ARG A 213 -13.22 -19.49 -30.52
N PRO A 214 -12.20 -20.36 -30.36
CA PRO A 214 -10.98 -20.00 -29.66
C PRO A 214 -10.14 -19.03 -30.51
N THR A 215 -10.17 -17.74 -30.17
CA THR A 215 -9.22 -16.74 -30.68
C THR A 215 -8.05 -16.59 -29.71
N LEU A 216 -6.89 -16.12 -30.20
CA LEU A 216 -5.69 -15.92 -29.37
C LEU A 216 -5.98 -15.07 -28.12
N GLY A 217 -6.79 -14.02 -28.27
CA GLY A 217 -7.21 -13.17 -27.16
C GLY A 217 -8.08 -13.90 -26.13
N VAL A 218 -9.02 -14.74 -26.57
CA VAL A 218 -9.86 -15.56 -25.68
C VAL A 218 -9.02 -16.58 -24.92
N ILE A 219 -8.01 -17.18 -25.57
CA ILE A 219 -7.07 -18.10 -24.93
C ILE A 219 -6.23 -17.37 -23.86
N GLY A 220 -5.73 -16.17 -24.17
CA GLY A 220 -5.01 -15.33 -23.22
C GLY A 220 -5.85 -14.94 -22.01
N LEU A 221 -7.07 -14.45 -22.21
CA LEU A 221 -8.01 -14.14 -21.12
C LEU A 221 -8.36 -15.37 -20.29
N ARG A 222 -8.51 -16.55 -20.91
CA ARG A 222 -8.74 -17.81 -20.20
C ARG A 222 -7.54 -18.20 -19.33
N GLY A 223 -6.31 -17.97 -19.81
CA GLY A 223 -5.09 -18.17 -19.01
C GLY A 223 -5.09 -17.34 -17.72
N CYS A 224 -5.47 -16.07 -17.82
CA CYS A 224 -5.63 -15.18 -16.66
C CYS A 224 -6.75 -15.63 -15.71
N ALA A 225 -7.87 -16.11 -16.25
CA ALA A 225 -9.00 -16.60 -15.46
C ALA A 225 -8.77 -17.99 -14.86
N ARG A 226 -7.75 -18.74 -15.30
CA ARG A 226 -7.41 -20.08 -14.77
C ARG A 226 -6.62 -19.99 -13.48
N ARG A 227 -5.61 -19.11 -13.41
CA ARG A 227 -4.78 -18.88 -12.22
C ARG A 227 -5.20 -17.64 -11.43
N ARG A 228 -6.49 -17.53 -11.11
CA ARG A 228 -7.10 -16.29 -10.58
C ARG A 228 -6.41 -15.71 -9.36
N ALA A 229 -5.98 -16.56 -8.43
CA ALA A 229 -5.32 -16.10 -7.22
C ALA A 229 -4.02 -15.36 -7.56
N ARG A 230 -3.23 -15.90 -8.49
CA ARG A 230 -1.97 -15.29 -8.95
C ARG A 230 -2.20 -14.04 -9.79
N SER A 231 -3.18 -14.07 -10.69
CA SER A 231 -3.54 -12.88 -11.49
C SER A 231 -4.07 -11.75 -10.61
N LEU A 232 -4.97 -12.04 -9.67
CA LEU A 232 -5.53 -11.04 -8.75
C LEU A 232 -4.47 -10.48 -7.80
N ALA A 233 -3.55 -11.31 -7.31
CA ALA A 233 -2.44 -10.85 -6.51
C ALA A 233 -1.49 -9.93 -7.29
N SER A 234 -1.20 -10.25 -8.57
CA SER A 234 -0.40 -9.38 -9.44
C SER A 234 -1.10 -8.04 -9.69
N VAL A 235 -2.41 -8.06 -9.99
CA VAL A 235 -3.24 -6.84 -10.12
C VAL A 235 -3.23 -6.03 -8.83
N ALA A 236 -3.42 -6.68 -7.68
CA ALA A 236 -3.40 -6.01 -6.38
C ALA A 236 -2.05 -5.34 -6.09
N SER A 237 -0.94 -6.02 -6.36
CA SER A 237 0.40 -5.44 -6.19
C SER A 237 0.62 -4.22 -7.09
N LEU A 238 0.24 -4.31 -8.37
CA LEU A 238 0.36 -3.19 -9.32
C LEU A 238 -0.56 -2.02 -8.96
N ALA A 239 -1.81 -2.29 -8.58
CA ALA A 239 -2.78 -1.28 -8.22
C ALA A 239 -2.37 -0.55 -6.93
N CYS A 240 -1.94 -1.28 -5.89
CA CYS A 240 -1.38 -0.69 -4.68
C CYS A 240 -0.16 0.20 -4.98
N GLY A 241 0.79 -0.28 -5.79
CA GLY A 241 1.97 0.49 -6.15
C GLY A 241 1.65 1.76 -6.95
N SER A 242 0.77 1.64 -7.95
CA SER A 242 0.34 2.78 -8.77
C SER A 242 -0.42 3.81 -7.94
N PHE A 243 -1.32 3.36 -7.07
CA PHE A 243 -2.03 4.22 -6.14
C PHE A 243 -1.06 4.96 -5.20
N LEU A 244 -0.03 4.30 -4.68
CA LEU A 244 0.97 4.95 -3.83
C LEU A 244 1.73 6.07 -4.57
N VAL A 245 2.16 5.83 -5.81
CA VAL A 245 2.85 6.86 -6.61
C VAL A 245 1.96 8.07 -6.83
N VAL A 246 0.70 7.85 -7.24
CA VAL A 246 -0.27 8.92 -7.46
C VAL A 246 -0.59 9.64 -6.14
N ALA A 247 -0.75 8.89 -5.05
CA ALA A 247 -1.06 9.45 -3.74
C ALA A 247 0.05 10.38 -3.25
N VAL A 248 1.32 9.99 -3.41
CA VAL A 248 2.48 10.83 -3.06
C VAL A 248 2.52 12.08 -3.93
N GLY A 249 2.33 11.94 -5.24
CA GLY A 249 2.33 13.08 -6.17
C GLY A 249 1.21 14.08 -5.89
N ALA A 250 -0.02 13.60 -5.72
CA ALA A 250 -1.20 14.43 -5.48
C ALA A 250 -1.18 15.14 -4.11
N ASN A 251 -0.44 14.58 -3.15
CA ASN A 251 -0.29 15.13 -1.80
C ASN A 251 1.01 15.94 -1.63
N ARG A 252 1.71 16.30 -2.71
CA ARG A 252 2.85 17.22 -2.60
C ARG A 252 2.33 18.60 -2.15
N GLN A 253 2.87 19.13 -1.06
CA GLN A 253 2.49 20.46 -0.59
C GLN A 253 3.12 21.54 -1.46
N GLU A 254 2.29 22.35 -2.09
CA GLU A 254 2.70 23.56 -2.79
C GLU A 254 2.78 24.73 -1.80
N ALA A 255 3.90 25.47 -1.84
CA ALA A 255 4.14 26.59 -0.94
C ALA A 255 3.02 27.65 -1.01
N GLY A 256 2.49 27.92 -2.20
CA GLY A 256 1.44 28.92 -2.44
C GLY A 256 0.04 28.56 -1.95
N ARG A 257 -0.20 27.35 -1.43
CA ARG A 257 -1.54 26.93 -0.99
C ARG A 257 -1.93 27.69 0.30
N ASN A 258 -3.04 28.42 0.26
CA ASN A 258 -3.48 29.33 1.33
C ASN A 258 -2.48 30.47 1.64
N ALA A 259 -1.77 30.97 0.63
CA ALA A 259 -0.76 32.03 0.77
C ALA A 259 -1.22 33.30 1.51
N THR A 260 -2.53 33.55 1.62
CA THR A 260 -3.11 34.68 2.37
C THR A 260 -3.15 34.47 3.89
N LYS A 261 -2.94 33.25 4.38
CA LYS A 261 -2.88 32.94 5.81
C LYS A 261 -1.44 33.05 6.30
N ARG A 262 -1.21 33.71 7.45
CA ARG A 262 0.12 33.77 8.09
C ARG A 262 0.69 32.42 8.48
N SER A 263 -0.17 31.41 8.65
CA SER A 263 0.22 30.03 8.95
C SER A 263 0.54 29.18 7.70
N SER A 264 0.54 29.78 6.51
CA SER A 264 0.87 29.09 5.26
C SER A 264 2.38 28.96 5.04
N GLY A 265 2.79 28.14 4.07
CA GLY A 265 4.19 27.94 3.71
C GLY A 265 4.91 29.21 3.24
N THR A 266 4.17 30.19 2.72
CA THR A 266 4.70 31.52 2.37
C THR A 266 4.60 32.55 3.50
N GLY A 267 4.16 32.18 4.71
CA GLY A 267 4.08 33.11 5.86
C GLY A 267 3.04 34.22 5.72
N GLY A 268 2.12 34.15 4.74
CA GLY A 268 1.11 35.18 4.48
C GLY A 268 1.38 36.05 3.26
N PHE A 269 2.46 35.80 2.51
CA PHE A 269 2.73 36.47 1.24
C PHE A 269 1.97 35.78 0.10
N ALA A 270 1.06 36.51 -0.55
CA ALA A 270 0.21 36.02 -1.65
C ALA A 270 0.99 35.74 -2.94
N LEU A 271 2.14 36.39 -3.11
CA LEU A 271 3.02 36.25 -4.27
C LEU A 271 4.41 35.82 -3.80
N TYR A 272 5.01 34.87 -4.52
CA TYR A 272 6.40 34.49 -4.38
C TYR A 272 6.99 34.32 -5.77
N GLY A 273 8.27 34.67 -5.93
CA GLY A 273 9.00 34.49 -7.18
C GLY A 273 9.97 33.33 -7.07
N GLU A 274 10.00 32.46 -8.09
CA GLU A 274 11.03 31.45 -8.24
C GLU A 274 12.06 31.94 -9.26
N SER A 275 13.35 31.82 -8.94
CA SER A 275 14.45 32.16 -9.85
C SER A 275 15.28 30.91 -10.12
N THR A 276 15.61 30.67 -11.38
CA THR A 276 16.57 29.63 -11.79
C THR A 276 18.02 30.03 -11.51
N LEU A 277 18.26 31.32 -11.23
CA LEU A 277 19.56 31.86 -10.82
C LEU A 277 19.59 32.11 -9.30
N PRO A 278 20.69 31.79 -8.61
CA PRO A 278 20.80 32.01 -7.18
C PRO A 278 20.77 33.50 -6.84
N VAL A 279 19.99 33.86 -5.81
CA VAL A 279 19.94 35.23 -5.28
C VAL A 279 21.12 35.42 -4.32
N LEU A 280 22.24 35.92 -4.85
CA LEU A 280 23.51 36.03 -4.14
C LEU A 280 23.56 37.16 -3.09
N ARG A 281 22.69 38.17 -3.20
CA ARG A 281 22.65 39.35 -2.32
C ARG A 281 21.28 39.51 -1.68
N ASP A 282 21.27 39.98 -0.44
CA ASP A 282 20.02 40.20 0.30
C ASP A 282 19.19 41.33 -0.32
N LEU A 283 18.03 40.97 -0.87
CA LEU A 283 17.06 41.87 -1.50
C LEU A 283 16.43 42.88 -0.53
N ASN A 284 16.59 42.68 0.78
CA ASN A 284 16.13 43.64 1.78
C ASN A 284 17.11 44.82 1.95
N THR A 285 18.32 44.72 1.41
CA THR A 285 19.35 45.78 1.52
C THR A 285 19.35 46.67 0.28
N PRO A 286 19.68 47.98 0.40
CA PRO A 286 19.77 48.89 -0.75
C PRO A 286 20.75 48.39 -1.81
N ALA A 287 21.95 47.95 -1.37
CA ALA A 287 22.98 47.41 -2.25
C ALA A 287 22.58 46.10 -2.95
N GLY A 288 21.64 45.34 -2.38
CA GLY A 288 21.07 44.14 -3.01
C GLY A 288 20.05 44.48 -4.08
N ARG A 289 19.19 45.49 -3.85
CA ARG A 289 18.19 45.93 -4.83
C ARG A 289 18.84 46.55 -6.06
N GLU A 290 19.83 47.40 -5.86
CA GLU A 290 20.61 48.03 -6.94
C GLU A 290 21.34 46.98 -7.80
N PHE A 291 21.92 45.95 -7.17
CA PHE A 291 22.62 44.87 -7.89
C PHE A 291 21.70 44.09 -8.85
N PHE A 292 20.44 43.88 -8.47
CA PHE A 292 19.45 43.16 -9.29
C PHE A 292 18.60 44.09 -10.14
N GLY A 293 18.84 45.41 -10.14
CA GLY A 293 18.03 46.39 -10.85
C GLY A 293 16.57 46.40 -10.42
N LEU A 294 16.29 46.09 -9.15
CA LEU A 294 14.95 46.08 -8.54
C LEU A 294 14.62 47.44 -7.92
N ASP A 295 15.24 48.49 -8.42
CA ASP A 295 14.98 49.86 -8.01
C ASP A 295 13.62 50.31 -8.57
N ASP A 296 12.75 50.80 -7.68
CA ASP A 296 11.80 51.87 -7.99
C ASP A 296 12.54 53.21 -7.84
#